data_AF-K1YND0-F1
#
_entry.id   AF-K1YND0-F1
#
_cell.length_a   1.000
_cell.length_b   1.000
_cell.length_c   1.000
_cell.angle_alpha   90.00
_cell.angle_beta   90.00
_cell.angle_gamma   90.00
#
_symmetry.space_group_name_H-M   'P 1'
#
loop_
_entity.id
_entity.type
_entity.pdbx_description
1 polymer ?
#
loop_
_entity_poly.entity_id
_entity_poly.type
_entity_poly.pdbx_seq_one_letter_code
_entity_poly.pdbx_strand_id
1 'polypeptide(L)'
;MSKIDKLENSNENIIKFLEEKVKKEFPWEKIEIVPIKENVYWVKFDTWNIGYYIDSKWETVVSVWAYATEEDYQDRLKSLWYRDKKVWTEYVMYRLKDNVKIDNISVEYLNIFLDIRFLESLKWMDLTKIYNLTREQTLKLIPIFITSWAFRIKDLLSYLEKGQITQEDFSKYLPQLRKLLKSQCIDEWKKFERFWEPVAEQELKMYLEKGYINKKAARELYEILKKKVDKNKQEQKIKNDTHSSLVQEKSTYLT
;
A
#
# COMPACT_ATOMS: atom_id res chain seq x y z
N MET A 1 -12.13 29.86 -19.44
CA MET A 1 -12.02 28.61 -18.67
C MET A 1 -10.91 28.75 -17.64
N SER A 2 -11.19 28.48 -16.36
CA SER A 2 -10.16 28.37 -15.32
C SER A 2 -9.42 27.01 -15.39
N LYS A 3 -8.52 26.75 -14.44
CA LYS A 3 -7.93 25.41 -14.27
C LYS A 3 -8.92 24.38 -13.69
N ILE A 4 -9.94 24.84 -12.95
CA ILE A 4 -10.94 23.99 -12.29
C ILE A 4 -11.89 23.42 -13.35
N ASP A 5 -12.43 24.27 -14.23
CA ASP A 5 -13.31 23.87 -15.33
C ASP A 5 -12.65 22.83 -16.25
N LYS A 6 -11.31 22.82 -16.34
CA LYS A 6 -10.55 21.82 -17.12
C LYS A 6 -10.36 20.49 -16.38
N LEU A 7 -10.28 20.50 -15.06
CA LEU A 7 -10.18 19.29 -14.23
C LEU A 7 -11.54 18.58 -14.12
N GLU A 8 -12.62 19.33 -13.96
CA GLU A 8 -14.00 18.80 -13.89
C GLU A 8 -14.40 18.13 -15.21
N ASN A 9 -14.22 18.82 -16.35
CA ASN A 9 -14.39 18.23 -17.68
C ASN A 9 -13.49 17.00 -17.92
N SER A 10 -12.30 16.94 -17.31
CA SER A 10 -11.43 15.76 -17.43
C SER A 10 -12.00 14.55 -16.69
N ASN A 11 -12.52 14.74 -15.48
CA ASN A 11 -13.09 13.65 -14.68
C ASN A 11 -14.38 13.09 -15.30
N GLU A 12 -15.28 13.94 -15.81
CA GLU A 12 -16.50 13.47 -16.49
C GLU A 12 -16.20 12.55 -17.69
N ASN A 13 -15.21 12.92 -18.51
CA ASN A 13 -14.85 12.13 -19.68
C ASN A 13 -14.19 10.79 -19.31
N ILE A 14 -13.41 10.76 -18.21
CA ILE A 14 -12.88 9.50 -17.66
C ILE A 14 -14.03 8.62 -17.15
N ILE A 15 -14.96 9.16 -16.36
CA ILE A 15 -16.10 8.40 -15.81
C ILE A 15 -16.94 7.79 -16.94
N LYS A 16 -17.27 8.57 -17.98
CA LYS A 16 -18.01 8.07 -19.17
C LYS A 16 -17.26 6.95 -19.90
N PHE A 17 -15.94 7.08 -20.07
CA PHE A 17 -15.10 6.02 -20.65
C PHE A 17 -15.06 4.74 -19.79
N LEU A 18 -14.95 4.87 -18.47
CA LEU A 18 -14.95 3.73 -17.55
C LEU A 18 -16.33 3.06 -17.56
N GLU A 19 -17.43 3.81 -17.48
CA GLU A 19 -18.78 3.26 -17.63
C GLU A 19 -18.99 2.50 -18.94
N GLU A 20 -18.45 2.99 -20.05
CA GLU A 20 -18.48 2.28 -21.33
C GLU A 20 -17.69 0.96 -21.32
N LYS A 21 -16.57 0.90 -20.59
CA LYS A 21 -15.79 -0.33 -20.39
C LYS A 21 -16.58 -1.34 -19.56
N VAL A 22 -17.06 -0.89 -18.39
CA VAL A 22 -17.92 -1.65 -17.48
C VAL A 22 -19.09 -2.32 -18.23
N LYS A 23 -19.87 -1.52 -18.97
CA LYS A 23 -21.09 -1.98 -19.67
C LYS A 23 -20.81 -2.97 -20.79
N LYS A 24 -19.56 -3.06 -21.28
CA LYS A 24 -19.10 -4.05 -22.27
C LYS A 24 -18.62 -5.35 -21.61
N GLU A 25 -18.14 -5.27 -20.37
CA GLU A 25 -17.64 -6.43 -19.60
C GLU A 25 -18.77 -7.11 -18.79
N PHE A 26 -19.74 -6.33 -18.29
CA PHE A 26 -20.88 -6.79 -17.47
C PHE A 26 -22.23 -6.28 -18.00
N PRO A 27 -22.64 -6.60 -19.25
CA PRO A 27 -23.81 -6.02 -19.91
C PRO A 27 -25.18 -6.36 -19.28
N TRP A 28 -25.24 -7.29 -18.32
CA TRP A 28 -26.45 -7.71 -17.61
C TRP A 28 -26.65 -6.99 -16.27
N GLU A 29 -25.69 -6.18 -15.82
CA GLU A 29 -25.62 -5.66 -14.46
C GLU A 29 -25.71 -4.12 -14.47
N LYS A 30 -26.40 -3.53 -13.49
CA LYS A 30 -26.47 -2.07 -13.34
C LYS A 30 -25.30 -1.62 -12.47
N ILE A 31 -24.46 -0.75 -13.02
CA ILE A 31 -23.17 -0.41 -12.41
C ILE A 31 -22.92 1.10 -12.46
N GLU A 32 -22.41 1.62 -11.34
CA GLU A 32 -22.06 3.02 -11.12
C GLU A 32 -20.54 3.14 -10.90
N ILE A 33 -19.91 4.16 -11.49
CA ILE A 33 -18.48 4.46 -11.30
C ILE A 33 -18.34 5.61 -10.30
N VAL A 34 -17.95 5.28 -9.07
CA VAL A 34 -17.82 6.24 -7.97
C VAL A 34 -16.36 6.71 -7.86
N PRO A 35 -16.05 8.02 -7.99
CA PRO A 35 -14.69 8.52 -7.76
C PRO A 35 -14.32 8.48 -6.27
N ILE A 36 -13.18 7.88 -5.95
CA ILE A 36 -12.72 7.64 -4.56
C ILE A 36 -11.59 8.61 -4.19
N LYS A 37 -10.66 8.84 -5.12
CA LYS A 37 -9.60 9.85 -5.05
C LYS A 37 -9.08 10.12 -6.47
N GLU A 38 -8.11 11.01 -6.61
CA GLU A 38 -7.46 11.29 -7.90
C GLU A 38 -7.00 9.99 -8.59
N ASN A 39 -7.44 9.79 -9.84
CA ASN A 39 -7.16 8.59 -10.66
C ASN A 39 -7.53 7.23 -10.02
N VAL A 40 -8.43 7.17 -9.02
CA VAL A 40 -8.96 5.89 -8.50
C VAL A 40 -10.47 5.95 -8.32
N TYR A 41 -11.15 4.99 -8.94
CA TYR A 41 -12.61 4.86 -8.96
C TYR A 41 -13.02 3.49 -8.42
N TRP A 42 -14.23 3.38 -7.92
CA TRP A 42 -14.85 2.15 -7.45
C TRP A 42 -15.97 1.72 -8.39
N VAL A 43 -15.94 0.45 -8.79
CA VAL A 43 -16.98 -0.20 -9.59
C VAL A 43 -18.07 -0.70 -8.63
N LYS A 44 -19.18 0.03 -8.54
CA LYS A 44 -20.32 -0.29 -7.66
C LYS A 44 -21.39 -1.01 -8.47
N PHE A 45 -21.54 -2.30 -8.24
CA PHE A 45 -22.60 -3.14 -8.82
C PHE A 45 -23.90 -3.00 -8.01
N ASP A 46 -25.07 -3.02 -8.65
CA ASP A 46 -26.37 -3.00 -7.97
C ASP A 46 -26.62 -4.31 -7.21
N THR A 47 -26.22 -5.46 -7.76
CA THR A 47 -26.40 -6.77 -7.10
C THR A 47 -25.37 -7.07 -6.01
N TRP A 48 -24.15 -6.52 -6.08
CA TRP A 48 -23.04 -6.88 -5.18
C TRP A 48 -22.33 -5.67 -4.57
N ASN A 49 -22.32 -5.56 -3.24
CA ASN A 49 -21.53 -4.56 -2.51
C ASN A 49 -20.00 -4.85 -2.47
N ILE A 50 -19.53 -5.88 -3.17
CA ILE A 50 -18.10 -6.14 -3.42
C ILE A 50 -17.72 -5.60 -4.81
N GLY A 51 -17.02 -4.47 -4.81
CA GLY A 51 -16.52 -3.83 -6.02
C GLY A 51 -15.04 -4.11 -6.33
N TYR A 52 -14.59 -3.54 -7.44
CA TYR A 52 -13.18 -3.40 -7.80
C TYR A 52 -12.78 -1.93 -7.70
N TYR A 53 -11.55 -1.66 -7.26
CA TYR A 53 -10.95 -0.35 -7.47
C TYR A 53 -10.14 -0.36 -8.77
N ILE A 54 -10.35 0.64 -9.61
CA ILE A 54 -9.76 0.78 -10.94
C ILE A 54 -9.08 2.15 -11.10
N ASP A 55 -8.13 2.25 -12.02
CA ASP A 55 -7.54 3.53 -12.44
C ASP A 55 -8.32 4.18 -13.60
N SER A 56 -7.85 5.35 -14.05
CA SER A 56 -8.43 6.11 -15.18
C SER A 56 -8.27 5.44 -16.56
N LYS A 57 -7.69 4.23 -16.64
CA LYS A 57 -7.47 3.48 -17.90
C LYS A 57 -8.15 2.11 -17.94
N TRP A 58 -8.88 1.71 -16.89
CA TRP A 58 -9.39 0.34 -16.68
C TRP A 58 -8.33 -0.67 -16.15
N GLU A 59 -7.22 -0.22 -15.55
CA GLU A 59 -6.30 -1.12 -14.82
C GLU A 59 -6.82 -1.38 -13.38
N THR A 60 -6.84 -2.64 -12.93
CA THR A 60 -7.30 -2.98 -11.57
C THR A 60 -6.27 -2.60 -10.50
N VAL A 61 -6.64 -1.67 -9.63
CA VAL A 61 -5.86 -1.22 -8.47
C VAL A 61 -5.99 -2.24 -7.33
N VAL A 62 -7.21 -2.74 -7.07
CA VAL A 62 -7.54 -3.77 -6.06
C VAL A 62 -8.79 -4.52 -6.49
N SER A 63 -8.77 -5.86 -6.41
CA SER A 63 -9.98 -6.68 -6.33
C SER A 63 -10.27 -6.98 -4.87
N VAL A 64 -11.41 -6.52 -4.33
CA VAL A 64 -11.81 -6.82 -2.95
C VAL A 64 -12.17 -8.30 -2.80
N TRP A 65 -12.82 -8.88 -3.81
CA TRP A 65 -13.30 -10.26 -3.77
C TRP A 65 -12.16 -11.27 -3.61
N ALA A 66 -11.11 -11.16 -4.44
CA ALA A 66 -9.97 -12.09 -4.41
C ALA A 66 -9.35 -12.17 -3.01
N TYR A 67 -9.02 -11.01 -2.41
CA TYR A 67 -8.41 -10.96 -1.08
C TYR A 67 -9.35 -11.43 0.03
N ALA A 68 -10.67 -11.25 -0.11
CA ALA A 68 -11.66 -11.68 0.87
C ALA A 68 -12.00 -13.19 0.81
N THR A 69 -11.39 -13.93 -0.13
CA THR A 69 -11.47 -15.40 -0.26
C THR A 69 -10.17 -16.14 0.08
N GLU A 70 -9.07 -15.43 0.36
CA GLU A 70 -7.79 -16.03 0.78
C GLU A 70 -7.88 -16.67 2.18
N GLU A 71 -7.22 -17.81 2.37
CA GLU A 71 -7.28 -18.62 3.61
C GLU A 71 -6.86 -17.83 4.87
N ASP A 72 -5.84 -16.97 4.76
CA ASP A 72 -5.31 -16.16 5.86
C ASP A 72 -5.86 -14.73 5.91
N TYR A 73 -6.91 -14.41 5.13
CA TYR A 73 -7.56 -13.08 5.10
C TYR A 73 -7.87 -12.55 6.52
N GLN A 74 -8.38 -13.42 7.39
CA GLN A 74 -8.72 -13.09 8.78
C GLN A 74 -7.51 -12.68 9.63
N ASP A 75 -6.33 -13.30 9.43
CA ASP A 75 -5.13 -12.96 10.18
C ASP A 75 -4.49 -11.66 9.68
N ARG A 76 -4.60 -11.40 8.37
CA ARG A 76 -4.23 -10.10 7.79
C ARG A 76 -5.15 -8.98 8.30
N LEU A 77 -6.46 -9.21 8.45
CA LEU A 77 -7.38 -8.22 9.06
C LEU A 77 -7.03 -7.92 10.53
N LYS A 78 -6.72 -8.95 11.33
CA LYS A 78 -6.30 -8.80 12.74
C LYS A 78 -5.06 -7.92 12.87
N SER A 79 -4.01 -8.16 12.06
CA SER A 79 -2.79 -7.33 12.07
C SER A 79 -3.06 -5.89 11.64
N LEU A 80 -4.11 -5.67 10.85
CA LEU A 80 -4.55 -4.35 10.40
C LEU A 80 -5.45 -3.60 11.40
N TRP A 81 -5.84 -4.20 12.53
CA TRP A 81 -6.73 -3.61 13.54
C TRP A 81 -8.16 -3.35 13.05
N TYR A 82 -8.64 -4.16 12.10
CA TYR A 82 -10.04 -4.17 11.64
C TYR A 82 -10.67 -5.54 11.87
N ARG A 83 -12.00 -5.60 11.79
CA ARG A 83 -12.76 -6.84 11.59
C ARG A 83 -13.76 -6.63 10.48
N ASP A 84 -13.99 -7.65 9.69
CA ASP A 84 -15.20 -7.76 8.89
C ASP A 84 -16.33 -8.38 9.71
N LYS A 85 -17.54 -8.29 9.16
CA LYS A 85 -18.65 -9.17 9.47
C LYS A 85 -19.26 -9.58 8.14
N LYS A 86 -19.15 -10.87 7.82
CA LYS A 86 -19.82 -11.42 6.64
C LYS A 86 -21.34 -11.41 6.84
N VAL A 87 -22.06 -10.85 5.88
CA VAL A 87 -23.53 -10.77 5.85
C VAL A 87 -23.96 -11.22 4.46
N TRP A 88 -24.46 -12.46 4.33
CA TRP A 88 -24.66 -13.12 3.04
C TRP A 88 -23.38 -13.11 2.18
N THR A 89 -23.39 -12.38 1.06
CA THR A 89 -22.27 -12.17 0.15
C THR A 89 -21.43 -10.93 0.49
N GLU A 90 -21.85 -10.12 1.47
CA GLU A 90 -21.23 -8.83 1.80
C GLU A 90 -20.18 -8.94 2.93
N TYR A 91 -19.18 -8.05 2.90
CA TYR A 91 -18.17 -7.91 3.95
C TYR A 91 -18.29 -6.51 4.58
N VAL A 92 -19.01 -6.40 5.71
CA VAL A 92 -19.19 -5.13 6.43
C VAL A 92 -17.98 -4.93 7.35
N MET A 93 -17.14 -3.95 7.06
CA MET A 93 -15.88 -3.74 7.79
C MET A 93 -16.02 -2.72 8.92
N TYR A 94 -15.33 -2.96 10.03
CA TYR A 94 -15.33 -2.16 11.25
C TYR A 94 -13.92 -1.95 11.79
N ARG A 95 -13.62 -0.75 12.30
CA ARG A 95 -12.36 -0.44 12.99
C ARG A 95 -12.40 -0.97 14.44
N LEU A 96 -11.39 -1.72 14.90
CA LEU A 96 -11.44 -2.37 16.22
C LEU A 96 -11.41 -1.39 17.40
N LYS A 97 -10.81 -0.20 17.24
CA LYS A 97 -10.62 0.79 18.32
C LYS A 97 -11.95 1.35 18.85
N ASP A 98 -12.89 1.61 17.95
CA ASP A 98 -14.11 2.40 18.18
C ASP A 98 -15.37 1.72 17.62
N ASN A 99 -15.22 0.56 16.96
CA ASN A 99 -16.28 -0.20 16.31
C ASN A 99 -17.09 0.61 15.27
N VAL A 100 -16.49 1.65 14.68
CA VAL A 100 -17.12 2.41 13.58
C VAL A 100 -17.16 1.56 12.32
N LYS A 101 -18.33 1.47 11.67
CA LYS A 101 -18.48 0.88 10.33
C LYS A 101 -17.73 1.73 9.31
N ILE A 102 -16.93 1.09 8.48
CA ILE A 102 -16.19 1.71 7.38
C ILE A 102 -17.00 1.54 6.10
N ASP A 103 -17.17 2.64 5.36
CA ASP A 103 -17.95 2.67 4.13
C ASP A 103 -17.13 2.15 2.93
N ASN A 104 -17.74 1.36 2.02
CA ASN A 104 -17.00 0.70 0.93
C ASN A 104 -16.51 1.68 -0.14
N ILE A 105 -17.19 2.83 -0.29
CA ILE A 105 -16.74 3.94 -1.14
C ILE A 105 -15.77 4.92 -0.43
N SER A 106 -15.23 4.57 0.75
CA SER A 106 -14.27 5.42 1.47
C SER A 106 -12.81 5.16 1.09
N VAL A 107 -11.98 6.20 1.21
CA VAL A 107 -10.52 6.10 1.09
C VAL A 107 -9.90 5.21 2.18
N GLU A 108 -10.55 5.08 3.35
CA GLU A 108 -10.11 4.16 4.41
C GLU A 108 -10.29 2.70 3.98
N TYR A 109 -11.43 2.32 3.41
CA TYR A 109 -11.69 0.98 2.88
C TYR A 109 -10.70 0.60 1.76
N LEU A 110 -10.46 1.51 0.81
CA LEU A 110 -9.41 1.37 -0.21
C LEU A 110 -8.03 1.11 0.41
N ASN A 111 -7.64 1.91 1.41
CA ASN A 111 -6.34 1.77 2.05
C ASN A 111 -6.18 0.43 2.79
N ILE A 112 -7.26 -0.13 3.36
CA ILE A 112 -7.23 -1.44 4.02
C ILE A 112 -6.93 -2.55 3.02
N PHE A 113 -7.62 -2.60 1.88
CA PHE A 113 -7.32 -3.63 0.87
C PHE A 113 -5.96 -3.41 0.18
N LEU A 114 -5.49 -2.16 0.05
CA LEU A 114 -4.11 -1.87 -0.33
C LEU A 114 -3.08 -2.32 0.73
N ASP A 115 -3.44 -2.40 2.01
CA ASP A 115 -2.60 -3.00 3.05
C ASP A 115 -2.64 -4.54 2.99
N ILE A 116 -3.81 -5.15 2.75
CA ILE A 116 -3.95 -6.62 2.58
C ILE A 116 -3.13 -7.10 1.37
N ARG A 117 -3.20 -6.40 0.23
CA ARG A 117 -2.39 -6.65 -0.97
C ARG A 117 -0.88 -6.55 -0.71
N PHE A 118 -0.48 -5.62 0.16
CA PHE A 118 0.91 -5.43 0.57
C PHE A 118 1.41 -6.59 1.44
N LEU A 119 0.62 -6.99 2.46
CA LEU A 119 0.91 -8.14 3.33
C LEU A 119 0.98 -9.46 2.54
N GLU A 120 0.09 -9.64 1.57
CA GLU A 120 0.15 -10.79 0.65
C GLU A 120 1.47 -10.87 -0.09
N SER A 121 1.90 -9.75 -0.67
CA SER A 121 3.13 -9.72 -1.45
C SER A 121 4.38 -9.97 -0.60
N LEU A 122 4.39 -9.54 0.66
CA LEU A 122 5.46 -9.91 1.61
C LEU A 122 5.47 -11.43 1.85
N LYS A 123 4.32 -12.03 2.20
CA LYS A 123 4.19 -13.49 2.38
C LYS A 123 4.65 -14.26 1.13
N TRP A 124 4.20 -13.86 -0.06
CA TRP A 124 4.62 -14.47 -1.31
C TRP A 124 6.12 -14.26 -1.59
N MET A 125 6.67 -13.07 -1.36
CA MET A 125 8.12 -12.78 -1.52
C MET A 125 9.00 -13.62 -0.59
N ASP A 126 8.53 -14.03 0.58
CA ASP A 126 9.30 -14.90 1.45
C ASP A 126 9.16 -16.38 1.07
N LEU A 127 7.99 -16.79 0.56
CA LEU A 127 7.80 -18.11 -0.05
C LEU A 127 8.64 -18.27 -1.34
N THR A 128 8.75 -17.25 -2.21
CA THR A 128 9.63 -17.32 -3.41
C THR A 128 11.11 -17.46 -3.05
N LYS A 129 11.54 -16.82 -1.95
CA LYS A 129 12.91 -16.92 -1.41
C LYS A 129 13.19 -18.33 -0.86
N ILE A 130 12.18 -19.04 -0.34
CA ILE A 130 12.29 -20.41 0.17
C ILE A 130 12.27 -21.44 -0.96
N TYR A 131 11.27 -21.39 -1.85
CA TYR A 131 11.06 -22.40 -2.89
C TYR A 131 11.96 -22.27 -4.12
N ASN A 132 12.88 -21.30 -4.14
CA ASN A 132 13.88 -21.06 -5.20
C ASN A 132 13.30 -21.15 -6.62
N LEU A 133 12.21 -20.38 -6.85
CA LEU A 133 11.46 -20.40 -8.11
C LEU A 133 12.33 -20.14 -9.34
N THR A 134 11.93 -20.69 -10.48
CA THR A 134 12.63 -20.50 -11.76
C THR A 134 12.64 -19.03 -12.17
N ARG A 135 13.54 -18.67 -13.09
CA ARG A 135 13.61 -17.31 -13.63
C ARG A 135 12.29 -16.85 -14.25
N GLU A 136 11.60 -17.70 -14.99
CA GLU A 136 10.32 -17.36 -15.60
C GLU A 136 9.24 -17.07 -14.55
N GLN A 137 9.13 -17.92 -13.52
CA GLN A 137 8.20 -17.71 -12.40
C GLN A 137 8.53 -16.42 -11.63
N THR A 138 9.81 -16.20 -11.33
CA THR A 138 10.28 -15.01 -10.61
C THR A 138 9.99 -13.72 -11.39
N LEU A 139 10.22 -13.72 -12.70
CA LEU A 139 9.94 -12.57 -13.57
C LEU A 139 8.43 -12.27 -13.73
N LYS A 140 7.56 -13.27 -13.62
CA LYS A 140 6.09 -13.07 -13.57
C LYS A 140 5.64 -12.40 -12.27
N LEU A 141 6.31 -12.68 -11.15
CA LEU A 141 5.91 -12.18 -9.82
C LEU A 141 6.49 -10.80 -9.48
N ILE A 142 7.70 -10.44 -9.96
CA ILE A 142 8.32 -9.13 -9.70
C ILE A 142 7.38 -7.93 -9.98
N PRO A 143 6.66 -7.86 -11.12
CA PRO A 143 5.70 -6.77 -11.37
C PRO A 143 4.57 -6.68 -10.33
N ILE A 144 4.11 -7.82 -9.80
CA ILE A 144 3.06 -7.88 -8.77
C ILE A 144 3.58 -7.29 -7.46
N PHE A 145 4.79 -7.67 -7.05
CA PHE A 145 5.44 -7.16 -5.83
C PHE A 145 5.81 -5.67 -5.92
N ILE A 146 6.17 -5.18 -7.12
CA ILE A 146 6.40 -3.75 -7.38
C ILE A 146 5.08 -2.97 -7.29
N THR A 147 3.99 -3.49 -7.88
CA THR A 147 2.69 -2.79 -7.90
C THR A 147 1.91 -2.89 -6.60
N SER A 148 2.17 -3.88 -5.74
CA SER A 148 1.74 -3.89 -4.34
C SER A 148 2.64 -3.09 -3.39
N TRP A 149 3.77 -2.58 -3.91
CA TRP A 149 4.77 -1.77 -3.22
C TRP A 149 5.63 -2.50 -2.17
N ALA A 150 5.44 -3.80 -1.97
CA ALA A 150 6.20 -4.62 -1.02
C ALA A 150 7.67 -4.81 -1.43
N PHE A 151 7.98 -4.76 -2.74
CA PHE A 151 9.32 -5.03 -3.26
C PHE A 151 10.28 -3.86 -3.06
N ARG A 152 11.50 -4.13 -2.56
CA ARG A 152 12.59 -3.16 -2.41
C ARG A 152 13.82 -3.57 -3.22
N ILE A 153 14.80 -2.67 -3.34
CA ILE A 153 16.05 -2.94 -4.08
C ILE A 153 16.80 -4.14 -3.48
N LYS A 154 16.80 -4.34 -2.15
CA LYS A 154 17.40 -5.53 -1.52
C LYS A 154 16.69 -6.84 -1.84
N ASP A 155 15.38 -6.82 -2.09
CA ASP A 155 14.62 -8.03 -2.47
C ASP A 155 14.93 -8.43 -3.93
N LEU A 156 15.03 -7.47 -4.86
CA LEU A 156 15.50 -7.70 -6.23
C LEU A 156 16.96 -8.18 -6.26
N LEU A 157 17.80 -7.65 -5.37
CA LEU A 157 19.18 -8.09 -5.19
C LEU A 157 19.26 -9.56 -4.73
N SER A 158 18.40 -9.99 -3.80
CA SER A 158 18.39 -11.37 -3.32
C SER A 158 18.08 -12.38 -4.44
N TYR A 159 17.17 -12.05 -5.37
CA TYR A 159 16.92 -12.89 -6.55
C TYR A 159 18.12 -12.92 -7.52
N LEU A 160 18.88 -11.83 -7.65
CA LEU A 160 20.09 -11.79 -8.47
C LEU A 160 21.22 -12.61 -7.83
N GLU A 161 21.45 -12.45 -6.53
CA GLU A 161 22.48 -13.17 -5.77
C GLU A 161 22.19 -14.69 -5.68
N LYS A 162 20.91 -15.10 -5.81
CA LYS A 162 20.49 -16.52 -5.98
C LYS A 162 20.50 -17.03 -7.42
N GLY A 163 20.80 -16.19 -8.42
CA GLY A 163 20.72 -16.55 -9.84
C GLY A 163 19.30 -16.77 -10.38
N GLN A 164 18.26 -16.38 -9.63
CA GLN A 164 16.87 -16.46 -10.06
C GLN A 164 16.53 -15.40 -11.14
N ILE A 165 17.35 -14.35 -11.28
CA ILE A 165 17.27 -13.35 -12.36
C ILE A 165 18.69 -13.00 -12.86
N THR A 166 18.80 -12.43 -14.06
CA THR A 166 20.08 -11.96 -14.61
C THR A 166 20.39 -10.51 -14.22
N GLN A 167 21.63 -10.07 -14.45
CA GLN A 167 22.02 -8.67 -14.33
C GLN A 167 21.23 -7.74 -15.27
N GLU A 168 20.76 -8.25 -16.42
CA GLU A 168 19.88 -7.53 -17.35
C GLU A 168 18.50 -7.32 -16.74
N ASP A 169 17.89 -8.37 -16.18
CA ASP A 169 16.61 -8.30 -15.47
C ASP A 169 16.70 -7.33 -14.28
N PHE A 170 17.76 -7.42 -13.48
CA PHE A 170 18.00 -6.50 -12.37
C PHE A 170 18.03 -5.04 -12.86
N SER A 171 18.74 -4.78 -13.96
CA SER A 171 18.87 -3.46 -14.57
C SER A 171 17.55 -2.94 -15.16
N LYS A 172 16.67 -3.84 -15.62
CA LYS A 172 15.33 -3.55 -16.14
C LYS A 172 14.35 -3.11 -15.05
N TYR A 173 14.36 -3.72 -13.87
CA TYR A 173 13.43 -3.41 -12.78
C TYR A 173 13.93 -2.33 -11.80
N LEU A 174 15.25 -2.17 -11.64
CA LEU A 174 15.87 -1.16 -10.77
C LEU A 174 15.32 0.29 -10.96
N PRO A 175 15.05 0.79 -12.19
CA PRO A 175 14.46 2.12 -12.38
C PRO A 175 13.06 2.30 -11.77
N GLN A 176 12.29 1.23 -11.60
CA GLN A 176 10.97 1.28 -10.95
C GLN A 176 11.13 1.34 -9.43
N LEU A 177 11.99 0.48 -8.87
CA LEU A 177 12.33 0.48 -7.45
C LEU A 177 12.98 1.80 -7.00
N ARG A 178 13.81 2.43 -7.84
CA ARG A 178 14.35 3.79 -7.62
C ARG A 178 13.26 4.85 -7.44
N LYS A 179 12.11 4.73 -8.14
CA LYS A 179 10.96 5.64 -7.98
C LYS A 179 10.21 5.36 -6.69
N LEU A 180 9.97 4.09 -6.36
CA LEU A 180 9.29 3.67 -5.13
C LEU A 180 10.09 4.02 -3.86
N LEU A 181 11.43 3.93 -3.91
CA LEU A 181 12.31 4.12 -2.75
C LEU A 181 12.07 5.44 -2.00
N LYS A 182 11.78 6.54 -2.70
CA LYS A 182 11.46 7.83 -2.05
C LYS A 182 10.23 7.71 -1.18
N SER A 183 9.16 7.15 -1.72
CA SER A 183 7.90 7.01 -1.00
C SER A 183 7.97 5.89 0.05
N GLN A 184 8.80 4.85 -0.16
CA GLN A 184 9.12 3.82 0.86
C GLN A 184 9.89 4.38 2.08
N CYS A 185 10.57 5.52 1.93
CA CYS A 185 11.19 6.25 3.05
C CYS A 185 10.25 7.25 3.76
N ILE A 186 9.13 7.65 3.14
CA ILE A 186 8.24 8.71 3.63
C ILE A 186 7.11 8.15 4.52
N ASP A 187 6.85 8.80 5.65
CA ASP A 187 5.85 8.44 6.67
C ASP A 187 4.41 8.23 6.15
N GLU A 188 4.07 8.75 4.97
CA GLU A 188 2.73 8.59 4.37
C GLU A 188 2.42 7.12 4.06
N TRP A 189 3.44 6.28 3.87
CA TRP A 189 3.32 4.83 3.87
C TRP A 189 3.95 4.19 5.10
N LYS A 190 3.30 4.40 6.26
CA LYS A 190 3.57 3.65 7.50
C LYS A 190 3.47 2.12 7.36
N LYS A 191 3.13 1.54 6.20
CA LYS A 191 3.03 0.09 5.98
C LYS A 191 4.29 -0.65 6.43
N PHE A 192 5.47 -0.21 5.99
CA PHE A 192 6.74 -0.85 6.37
C PHE A 192 7.06 -0.69 7.87
N GLU A 193 6.75 0.46 8.47
CA GLU A 193 6.90 0.69 9.93
C GLU A 193 5.90 -0.12 10.77
N ARG A 194 4.69 -0.35 10.24
CA ARG A 194 3.60 -1.09 10.87
C ARG A 194 3.78 -2.61 10.74
N PHE A 195 4.53 -3.06 9.74
CA PHE A 195 4.60 -4.48 9.33
C PHE A 195 6.00 -5.09 9.14
N TRP A 196 7.11 -4.37 9.42
CA TRP A 196 8.28 -4.84 10.23
C TRP A 196 9.62 -4.13 9.93
N GLU A 197 9.85 -3.60 8.72
CA GLU A 197 11.17 -3.06 8.32
C GLU A 197 11.08 -1.68 7.63
N PRO A 198 11.27 -0.55 8.35
CA PRO A 198 11.53 0.73 7.70
C PRO A 198 12.87 0.71 6.95
N VAL A 199 12.97 1.45 5.84
CA VAL A 199 14.23 1.58 5.08
C VAL A 199 15.30 2.24 5.96
N ALA A 200 16.34 1.47 6.31
CA ALA A 200 17.40 1.92 7.20
C ALA A 200 18.48 2.74 6.46
N GLU A 201 19.22 3.57 7.21
CA GLU A 201 20.38 4.32 6.71
C GLU A 201 21.43 3.39 6.06
N GLN A 202 21.62 2.21 6.64
CA GLN A 202 22.52 1.17 6.12
C GLN A 202 22.08 0.62 4.74
N GLU A 203 20.77 0.52 4.47
CA GLU A 203 20.28 0.13 3.15
C GLU A 203 20.60 1.20 2.12
N LEU A 204 20.34 2.48 2.43
CA LEU A 204 20.68 3.60 1.55
C LEU A 204 22.18 3.69 1.27
N LYS A 205 23.01 3.40 2.28
CA LYS A 205 24.47 3.32 2.14
C LYS A 205 24.87 2.20 1.18
N MET A 206 24.38 0.97 1.38
CA MET A 206 24.61 -0.15 0.47
C MET A 206 24.13 0.16 -0.96
N TYR A 207 22.95 0.79 -1.12
CA TYR A 207 22.43 1.17 -2.44
C TYR A 207 23.31 2.24 -3.11
N LEU A 208 23.94 3.14 -2.35
CA LEU A 208 24.89 4.12 -2.90
C LEU A 208 26.23 3.47 -3.27
N GLU A 209 26.77 2.60 -2.41
CA GLU A 209 28.04 1.90 -2.61
C GLU A 209 28.00 0.92 -3.78
N LYS A 210 26.92 0.15 -3.93
CA LYS A 210 26.68 -0.72 -5.11
C LYS A 210 26.21 0.06 -6.36
N GLY A 211 26.15 1.40 -6.33
CA GLY A 211 25.73 2.24 -7.47
C GLY A 211 24.24 2.16 -7.83
N TYR A 212 23.43 1.50 -7.01
CA TYR A 212 22.00 1.34 -7.20
C TYR A 212 21.23 2.66 -6.99
N ILE A 213 21.77 3.64 -6.28
CA ILE A 213 21.31 5.04 -6.28
C ILE A 213 22.49 6.00 -6.48
N ASN A 214 22.22 7.22 -6.97
CA ASN A 214 23.24 8.26 -7.11
C ASN A 214 23.33 9.14 -5.85
N LYS A 215 24.44 9.89 -5.72
CA LYS A 215 24.73 10.75 -4.55
C LYS A 215 23.63 11.78 -4.24
N LYS A 216 22.94 12.32 -5.25
CA LYS A 216 21.83 13.27 -5.05
C LYS A 216 20.62 12.58 -4.43
N ALA A 217 20.18 11.46 -5.01
CA ALA A 217 19.07 10.67 -4.49
C ALA A 217 19.36 10.17 -3.07
N ALA A 218 20.57 9.66 -2.81
CA ALA A 218 20.97 9.25 -1.46
C ALA A 218 20.84 10.40 -0.44
N ARG A 219 21.34 11.61 -0.76
CA ARG A 219 21.21 12.78 0.11
C ARG A 219 19.75 13.16 0.37
N GLU A 220 18.90 13.18 -0.65
CA GLU A 220 17.46 13.48 -0.48
C GLU A 220 16.76 12.47 0.44
N LEU A 221 17.13 11.18 0.36
CA LEU A 221 16.58 10.11 1.20
C LEU A 221 17.11 10.17 2.64
N TYR A 222 18.40 10.47 2.86
CA TYR A 222 18.95 10.67 4.21
C TYR A 222 18.28 11.84 4.95
N GLU A 223 17.98 12.95 4.27
CA GLU A 223 17.26 14.08 4.89
C GLU A 223 15.81 13.69 5.28
N ILE A 224 15.17 12.78 4.54
CA ILE A 224 13.85 12.23 4.89
C ILE A 224 13.96 11.35 6.14
N LEU A 225 14.89 10.40 6.18
CA LEU A 225 15.08 9.52 7.33
C LEU A 225 15.50 10.30 8.60
N LYS A 226 16.34 11.32 8.46
CA LYS A 226 16.75 12.19 9.57
C LYS A 226 15.56 12.93 10.18
N LYS A 227 14.74 13.60 9.33
CA LYS A 227 13.52 14.31 9.78
C LYS A 227 12.55 13.37 10.51
N LYS A 228 12.41 12.14 10.02
CA LYS A 228 11.61 11.07 10.65
C LYS A 228 12.14 10.70 12.04
N VAL A 229 13.44 10.48 12.17
CA VAL A 229 14.10 10.18 13.47
C VAL A 229 13.92 11.34 14.45
N ASP A 230 14.12 12.58 14.02
CA ASP A 230 14.00 13.75 14.89
C ASP A 230 12.53 14.03 15.31
N LYS A 231 11.56 13.83 14.41
CA LYS A 231 10.13 13.83 14.71
C LYS A 231 9.75 12.72 15.71
N ASN A 232 10.22 11.50 15.52
CA ASN A 232 9.92 10.39 16.42
C ASN A 232 10.48 10.63 17.83
N LYS A 233 11.68 11.24 17.96
CA LYS A 233 12.22 11.70 19.25
C LYS A 233 11.35 12.80 19.89
N GLN A 234 10.83 13.74 19.11
CA GLN A 234 9.91 14.78 19.60
C GLN A 234 8.59 14.16 20.09
N GLU A 235 7.97 13.26 19.32
CA GLU A 235 6.75 12.55 19.73
C GLU A 235 6.96 11.69 20.99
N GLN A 236 8.12 11.03 21.12
CA GLN A 236 8.48 10.29 22.33
C GLN A 236 8.70 11.22 23.53
N LYS A 237 9.40 12.34 23.36
CA LYS A 237 9.59 13.32 24.44
C LYS A 237 8.25 13.87 24.92
N ILE A 238 7.38 14.31 24.01
CA ILE A 238 6.03 14.80 24.34
C ILE A 238 5.22 13.74 25.11
N LYS A 239 5.26 12.47 24.69
CA LYS A 239 4.60 11.37 25.42
C LYS A 239 5.16 11.17 26.83
N ASN A 240 6.47 11.22 27.00
CA ASN A 240 7.12 11.06 28.30
C ASN A 240 6.77 12.24 29.23
N ASP A 241 6.91 13.48 28.74
CA ASP A 241 6.62 14.71 29.49
C ASP A 241 5.12 14.79 29.89
N THR A 242 4.21 14.30 29.03
CA THR A 242 2.77 14.18 29.32
C THR A 242 2.47 13.06 30.33
N HIS A 243 3.20 11.95 30.27
CA HIS A 243 2.96 10.83 31.21
C HIS A 243 3.48 11.14 32.61
N SER A 244 4.64 11.83 32.74
CA SER A 244 5.18 12.22 34.05
C SER A 244 4.31 13.26 34.74
N SER A 245 3.76 14.24 34.01
CA SER A 245 2.85 15.24 34.58
C SER A 245 1.55 14.61 35.09
N LEU A 246 0.92 13.71 34.32
CA LEU A 246 -0.27 12.95 34.75
C LEU A 246 -0.02 12.03 35.96
N VAL A 247 1.23 11.59 36.18
CA VAL A 247 1.61 10.81 37.38
C VAL A 247 1.82 11.72 38.58
N GLN A 248 2.40 12.92 38.39
CA GLN A 248 2.54 13.91 39.45
C GLN A 248 1.17 14.40 39.95
N GLU A 249 0.26 14.80 39.06
CA GLU A 249 -1.11 15.21 39.45
C GLU A 249 -1.82 14.16 40.30
N LYS A 250 -1.74 12.88 39.91
CA LYS A 250 -2.34 11.77 40.68
C LYS A 250 -1.72 11.57 42.06
N SER A 251 -0.46 11.94 42.28
CA SER A 251 0.14 11.89 43.61
C SER A 251 -0.38 13.00 44.53
N THR A 252 -0.64 14.19 43.99
CA THR A 252 -1.15 15.36 44.74
C THR A 252 -2.61 15.19 45.19
N TYR A 253 -3.38 14.29 44.55
CA TYR A 253 -4.75 13.94 44.94
C TYR A 253 -4.84 12.74 45.91
N LEU A 254 -3.70 12.23 46.41
CA LEU A 254 -3.62 11.09 47.33
C LEU A 254 -2.84 11.41 48.63
N THR A 255 -2.67 12.70 48.93
CA THR A 255 -2.06 13.25 50.15
C THR A 255 -2.97 14.32 50.76
#